data_AF-E3J015-F1
#
_entry.id   AF-E3J015-F1
#
_cell.length_a   1.000
_cell.length_b   1.000
_cell.length_c   1.000
_cell.angle_alpha   90.00
_cell.angle_beta   90.00
_cell.angle_gamma   90.00
#
_symmetry.space_group_name_H-M   'P 1'
#
loop_
_entity.id
_entity.type
_entity.pdbx_description
1 polymer ?
#
loop_
_entity_poly.entity_id
_entity_poly.type
_entity_poly.pdbx_seq_one_letter_code
_entity_poly.pdbx_strand_id
1 'polypeptide(L)'
;MMSSSELSGLRAALRLVQRDLDGYPRVESRDQPAEDGDDARRPAGVPGAARLQLVGTEQGVFVALPDGQFWPAGAGPLPGGTQGAATVVAVATRVQECLAEILWHSWPRCPDHDAALRPEDCADDAVWSCDDDTGHQVAPIGRLAQSGSSPLVAPSGT
;
A
#
# COMPACT_ATOMS: atom_id res chain seq x y z
N MET A 1 8.76 -14.13 19.69
CA MET A 1 9.39 -14.68 18.48
C MET A 1 8.29 -15.18 17.59
N MET A 2 8.30 -14.75 16.32
CA MET A 2 7.35 -15.22 15.33
C MET A 2 7.69 -16.67 14.96
N SER A 3 6.67 -17.47 14.73
CA SER A 3 6.83 -18.82 14.19
C SER A 3 7.30 -18.77 12.72
N SER A 4 7.84 -19.88 12.23
CA SER A 4 8.27 -20.01 10.83
C SER A 4 7.11 -19.80 9.84
N SER A 5 5.90 -20.25 10.21
CA SER A 5 4.69 -20.04 9.41
C SER A 5 4.27 -18.58 9.38
N GLU A 6 4.31 -17.87 10.51
CA GLU A 6 4.04 -16.42 10.56
C GLU A 6 5.03 -15.62 9.71
N LEU A 7 6.33 -15.94 9.78
CA LEU A 7 7.34 -15.31 8.93
C LEU A 7 7.12 -15.60 7.44
N SER A 8 6.70 -16.81 7.10
CA SER A 8 6.34 -17.17 5.72
C SER A 8 5.12 -16.38 5.23
N GLY A 9 4.08 -16.27 6.06
CA GLY A 9 2.89 -15.46 5.80
C GLY A 9 3.22 -13.99 5.58
N LEU A 10 4.05 -13.40 6.45
CA LEU A 10 4.54 -12.03 6.30
C LEU A 10 5.28 -11.83 4.98
N ARG A 11 6.20 -12.73 4.62
CA ARG A 11 6.93 -12.66 3.35
C ARG A 11 5.99 -12.80 2.13
N ALA A 12 4.93 -13.58 2.23
CA ALA A 12 3.93 -13.67 1.17
C ALA A 12 3.15 -12.36 1.04
N ALA A 13 2.67 -11.80 2.14
CA ALA A 13 1.97 -10.52 2.17
C ALA A 13 2.81 -9.37 1.60
N LEU A 14 4.07 -9.24 2.02
CA LEU A 14 5.00 -8.22 1.51
C LEU A 14 5.18 -8.32 -0.01
N ARG A 15 5.27 -9.52 -0.57
CA ARG A 15 5.41 -9.72 -2.02
C ARG A 15 4.17 -9.26 -2.79
N LEU A 16 2.96 -9.45 -2.23
CA LEU A 16 1.73 -8.99 -2.85
C LEU A 16 1.67 -7.46 -2.85
N VAL A 17 1.89 -6.84 -1.69
CA VAL A 17 1.86 -5.36 -1.57
C VAL A 17 2.98 -4.72 -2.39
N GLN A 18 4.18 -5.30 -2.39
CA GLN A 18 5.30 -4.82 -3.23
C GLN A 18 4.95 -4.88 -4.72
N ARG A 19 4.25 -5.93 -5.18
CA ARG A 19 3.85 -6.06 -6.58
C ARG A 19 2.90 -4.95 -7.00
N ASP A 20 1.96 -4.56 -6.14
CA ASP A 20 1.09 -3.41 -6.42
C ASP A 20 1.88 -2.10 -6.38
N LEU A 21 2.81 -1.95 -5.44
CA LEU A 21 3.65 -0.75 -5.33
C LEU A 21 4.50 -0.55 -6.59
N ASP A 22 5.07 -1.63 -7.11
CA ASP A 22 5.86 -1.64 -8.35
C ASP A 22 5.00 -1.41 -9.61
N GLY A 23 3.77 -1.93 -9.63
CA GLY A 23 2.92 -1.98 -10.81
C GLY A 23 1.87 -0.88 -10.92
N TYR A 24 1.58 -0.18 -9.83
CA TYR A 24 0.60 0.91 -9.77
C TYR A 24 1.20 2.15 -9.10
N PRO A 25 2.23 2.76 -9.71
CA PRO A 25 2.99 3.85 -9.11
C PRO A 25 2.30 5.21 -9.32
N ARG A 26 0.96 5.31 -9.20
CA ARG A 26 0.30 6.63 -9.06
C ARG A 26 0.65 7.25 -7.70
N VAL A 27 1.94 7.44 -7.49
CA VAL A 27 2.58 8.32 -6.53
C VAL A 27 3.05 9.47 -7.39
N GLU A 28 2.13 10.29 -7.88
CA GLU A 28 2.55 11.54 -8.50
C GLU A 28 2.96 12.46 -7.35
N SER A 29 4.28 12.64 -7.21
CA SER A 29 4.85 13.64 -6.32
C SER A 29 4.23 14.98 -6.68
N ARG A 30 3.30 15.47 -5.86
CA ARG A 30 2.85 16.84 -5.99
C ARG A 30 4.02 17.68 -5.48
N ASP A 31 4.76 18.29 -6.39
CA ASP A 31 5.73 19.35 -6.09
C ASP A 31 4.97 20.46 -5.33
N GLN A 32 4.87 20.32 -4.01
CA GLN A 32 4.46 21.42 -3.13
C GLN A 32 5.73 22.01 -2.54
N PRO A 33 5.98 23.32 -2.72
CA PRO A 33 7.07 23.98 -2.03
C PRO A 33 6.84 23.80 -0.52
N ALA A 34 7.89 23.31 0.15
CA ALA A 34 7.91 23.13 1.59
C ALA A 34 7.50 24.42 2.30
N GLU A 35 6.37 24.40 3.02
CA GLU A 35 6.16 25.38 4.07
C GLU A 35 7.06 25.04 5.25
N ASP A 36 7.74 26.08 5.74
CA ASP A 36 8.77 26.09 6.77
C ASP A 36 8.10 25.81 8.13
N GLY A 37 8.43 24.68 8.75
CA GLY A 37 7.81 24.29 10.02
C GLY A 37 8.26 22.93 10.56
N ASP A 38 9.20 23.01 11.51
CA ASP A 38 9.55 22.05 12.57
C ASP A 38 10.30 20.74 12.22
N ASP A 39 11.38 20.52 12.99
CA ASP A 39 12.53 19.62 12.78
C ASP A 39 12.23 18.13 13.08
N ALA A 40 11.18 17.58 12.46
CA ALA A 40 11.09 16.14 12.31
C ALA A 40 11.93 15.74 11.10
N ARG A 41 13.14 15.20 11.35
CA ARG A 41 14.11 14.69 10.35
C ARG A 41 13.46 14.26 9.03
N ARG A 42 13.36 15.21 8.10
CA ARG A 42 12.79 14.97 6.77
C ARG A 42 13.73 14.04 6.02
N PRO A 43 13.26 12.90 5.47
CA PRO A 43 14.06 12.20 4.49
C PRO A 43 14.32 13.16 3.32
N ALA A 44 15.55 13.20 2.82
CA ALA A 44 15.84 13.90 1.58
C ALA A 44 14.85 13.37 0.53
N GLY A 45 14.06 14.26 -0.07
CA GLY A 45 12.87 13.90 -0.84
C GLY A 45 13.12 12.67 -1.70
N VAL A 46 12.31 11.63 -1.50
CA VAL A 46 12.39 10.41 -2.31
C VAL A 46 12.15 10.86 -3.75
N PRO A 47 13.12 10.71 -4.67
CA PRO A 47 12.90 11.09 -6.06
C PRO A 47 11.67 10.35 -6.56
N GLY A 48 10.71 11.04 -7.18
CA GLY A 48 9.39 10.49 -7.56
C GLY A 48 9.39 9.28 -8.50
N ALA A 49 10.57 8.78 -8.89
CA ALA A 49 10.76 7.58 -9.70
C ALA A 49 11.55 6.47 -8.98
N ALA A 50 11.92 6.66 -7.72
CA ALA A 50 12.81 5.76 -7.02
C ALA A 50 12.02 4.59 -6.38
N ARG A 51 12.45 3.37 -6.68
CA ARG A 51 11.74 2.15 -6.30
C ARG A 51 11.87 1.89 -4.80
N LEU A 52 10.77 2.06 -4.08
CA LEU A 52 10.66 1.68 -2.68
C LEU A 52 10.62 0.15 -2.55
N GLN A 53 11.28 -0.39 -1.52
CA GLN A 53 11.26 -1.82 -1.22
C GLN A 53 10.70 -2.10 0.16
N LEU A 54 9.79 -3.06 0.26
CA LEU A 54 9.18 -3.50 1.51
C LEU A 54 10.03 -4.60 2.16
N VAL A 55 10.33 -4.42 3.43
CA VAL A 55 11.12 -5.35 4.24
C VAL A 55 10.34 -5.71 5.50
N GLY A 56 10.18 -7.00 5.77
CA GLY A 56 9.57 -7.49 6.99
C GLY A 56 10.57 -8.18 7.89
N THR A 57 10.51 -7.86 9.18
CA THR A 57 11.27 -8.52 10.24
C THR A 57 10.34 -8.84 11.41
N GLU A 58 10.86 -9.52 12.43
CA GLU A 58 10.12 -9.71 13.69
C GLU A 58 9.82 -8.39 14.41
N GLN A 59 10.52 -7.30 14.07
CA GLN A 59 10.35 -5.98 14.67
C GLN A 59 9.25 -5.16 13.98
N GLY A 60 8.84 -5.55 12.77
CA GLY A 60 7.82 -4.84 12.00
C GLY A 60 8.06 -4.87 10.49
N VAL A 61 7.27 -4.04 9.80
CA VAL A 61 7.39 -3.77 8.36
C VAL A 61 8.13 -2.45 8.18
N PHE A 62 9.01 -2.40 7.19
CA PHE A 62 9.84 -1.24 6.87
C PHE A 62 9.78 -0.97 5.37
N VAL A 63 9.89 0.30 5.01
CA VAL A 63 10.14 0.75 3.65
C VAL A 63 11.60 1.12 3.54
N ALA A 64 12.35 0.38 2.73
CA ALA A 64 13.71 0.73 2.34
C ALA A 64 13.64 1.83 1.26
N LEU A 65 14.30 2.95 1.57
CA LEU A 65 14.45 4.10 0.72
C LEU A 65 15.64 3.92 -0.24
N PRO A 66 15.67 4.66 -1.37
CA PRO A 66 16.73 4.53 -2.38
C PRO A 66 18.13 4.90 -1.89
N ASP A 67 18.22 5.71 -0.83
CA ASP A 67 19.47 6.11 -0.18
C ASP A 67 19.98 5.08 0.83
N GLY A 68 19.28 3.94 0.97
CA GLY A 68 19.62 2.86 1.89
C GLY A 68 19.08 3.06 3.31
N GLN A 69 18.34 4.13 3.58
CA GLN A 69 17.63 4.30 4.86
C GLN A 69 16.37 3.44 4.91
N PHE A 70 15.90 3.16 6.13
CA PHE A 70 14.67 2.41 6.37
C PHE A 70 13.68 3.28 7.16
N TRP A 71 12.45 3.35 6.68
CA TRP A 71 11.33 3.98 7.38
C TRP A 71 10.42 2.92 8.00
N PRO A 72 10.03 3.03 9.27
CA PRO A 72 9.10 2.08 9.87
C PRO A 72 7.69 2.25 9.28
N ALA A 73 7.08 1.16 8.82
CA ALA A 73 5.70 1.14 8.37
C ALA A 73 4.79 0.82 9.57
N GLY A 74 4.33 1.88 10.24
CA GLY A 74 3.55 1.83 11.46
C GLY A 74 4.34 1.43 12.71
N ALA A 75 3.67 1.43 13.86
CA ALA A 75 4.30 1.12 15.14
C ALA A 75 4.38 -0.39 15.44
N GLY A 76 5.57 -0.85 15.81
CA GLY A 76 5.79 -2.18 16.42
C GLY A 76 5.61 -3.37 15.47
N PRO A 77 5.64 -4.61 15.99
CA PRO A 77 5.39 -5.80 15.19
C PRO A 77 3.95 -5.82 14.67
N LEU A 78 3.70 -6.53 13.57
CA LEU A 78 2.34 -6.86 13.15
C LEU A 78 1.61 -7.62 14.29
N PRO A 79 0.28 -7.51 14.39
CA PRO A 79 -0.48 -8.28 15.38
C PRO A 79 -0.15 -9.78 15.22
N GLY A 80 0.39 -10.37 16.29
CA GLY A 80 0.75 -11.80 16.31
C GLY A 80 -0.48 -12.68 16.11
N GLY A 81 -0.32 -13.81 15.42
CA GLY A 81 -1.42 -14.72 15.09
C GLY A 81 -2.26 -14.35 13.87
N THR A 82 -1.98 -13.23 13.18
CA THR A 82 -2.58 -12.97 11.86
C THR A 82 -2.02 -13.93 10.82
N GLN A 83 -2.91 -14.51 10.00
CA GLN A 83 -2.55 -15.38 8.87
C GLN A 83 -3.45 -15.05 7.67
N GLY A 84 -3.03 -15.49 6.48
CA GLY A 84 -3.85 -15.36 5.27
C GLY A 84 -4.16 -13.90 4.91
N ALA A 85 -5.40 -13.62 4.51
CA ALA A 85 -5.85 -12.29 4.09
C ALA A 85 -5.64 -11.22 5.17
N ALA A 86 -5.88 -11.53 6.44
CA ALA A 86 -5.67 -10.60 7.55
C ALA A 86 -4.23 -10.09 7.65
N THR A 87 -3.22 -10.94 7.39
CA THR A 87 -1.82 -10.49 7.33
C THR A 87 -1.57 -9.56 6.15
N VAL A 88 -2.18 -9.85 4.99
CA VAL A 88 -2.04 -9.02 3.79
C VAL A 88 -2.65 -7.64 4.00
N VAL A 89 -3.87 -7.57 4.57
CA VAL A 89 -4.54 -6.32 4.91
C VAL A 89 -3.69 -5.51 5.90
N ALA A 90 -3.20 -6.13 6.97
CA ALA A 90 -2.38 -5.42 7.96
C ALA A 90 -1.06 -4.88 7.38
N VAL A 91 -0.39 -5.62 6.50
CA VAL A 91 0.79 -5.13 5.78
C VAL A 91 0.42 -3.98 4.85
N ALA A 92 -0.66 -4.13 4.07
CA ALA A 92 -1.12 -3.10 3.15
C ALA A 92 -1.42 -1.79 3.89
N THR A 93 -2.22 -1.83 4.96
CA THR A 93 -2.56 -0.65 5.78
C THR A 93 -1.30 0.08 6.25
N ARG A 94 -0.33 -0.64 6.83
CA ARG A 94 0.92 -0.04 7.32
C ARG A 94 1.76 0.58 6.22
N VAL A 95 1.77 -0.03 5.05
CA VAL A 95 2.45 0.55 3.88
C VAL A 95 1.73 1.82 3.43
N GLN A 96 0.39 1.86 3.42
CA GLN A 96 -0.33 3.10 3.10
C GLN A 96 -0.01 4.22 4.08
N GLU A 97 -0.05 3.93 5.39
CA GLU A 97 0.29 4.89 6.44
C GLU A 97 1.72 5.42 6.24
N CYS A 98 2.68 4.53 6.01
CA CYS A 98 4.06 4.89 5.73
C CYS A 98 4.19 5.79 4.50
N LEU A 99 3.57 5.42 3.38
CA LEU A 99 3.63 6.19 2.14
C LEU A 99 2.95 7.57 2.30
N ALA A 100 1.86 7.64 3.06
CA ALA A 100 1.23 8.91 3.42
C ALA A 100 2.19 9.79 4.23
N GLU A 101 2.95 9.23 5.17
CA GLU A 101 3.96 9.98 5.94
C GLU A 101 5.14 10.45 5.08
N ILE A 102 5.71 9.57 4.25
CA ILE A 102 6.96 9.86 3.52
C ILE A 102 6.75 10.62 2.20
N LEU A 103 5.61 10.43 1.54
CA LEU A 103 5.31 11.00 0.22
C LEU A 103 4.17 12.01 0.24
N TRP A 104 3.48 12.15 1.38
CA TRP A 104 2.30 13.01 1.53
C TRP A 104 1.22 12.68 0.49
N HIS A 105 1.14 11.39 0.13
CA HIS A 105 0.26 10.89 -0.90
C HIS A 105 -0.45 9.63 -0.42
N SER A 106 -1.75 9.55 -0.70
CA SER A 106 -2.52 8.35 -0.42
C SER A 106 -2.33 7.35 -1.56
N TRP A 107 -1.74 6.20 -1.25
CA TRP A 107 -1.53 5.10 -2.18
C TRP A 107 -2.23 3.83 -1.65
N PRO A 108 -2.78 2.96 -2.52
CA PRO A 108 -3.08 3.21 -3.92
C PRO A 108 -4.35 4.03 -4.10
N ARG A 109 -4.57 4.59 -5.30
CA ARG A 109 -5.78 5.37 -5.63
C ARG A 109 -6.67 4.64 -6.62
N CYS A 110 -7.98 4.79 -6.45
CA CYS A 110 -9.00 4.24 -7.33
C CYS A 110 -8.82 4.82 -8.74
N PRO A 111 -8.82 3.99 -9.80
CA PRO A 111 -8.73 4.49 -11.17
C PRO A 111 -9.94 5.34 -11.57
N ASP A 112 -11.12 5.05 -11.01
CA ASP A 112 -12.38 5.70 -11.38
C ASP A 112 -12.64 6.99 -10.58
N HIS A 113 -12.40 6.98 -9.26
CA HIS A 113 -12.71 8.12 -8.38
C HIS A 113 -11.50 8.92 -7.93
N ASP A 114 -10.28 8.45 -8.20
CA ASP A 114 -9.05 9.01 -7.64
C ASP A 114 -9.05 9.05 -6.09
N ALA A 115 -9.96 8.33 -5.42
CA ALA A 115 -9.99 8.22 -3.96
C ALA A 115 -8.94 7.21 -3.46
N ALA A 116 -8.46 7.37 -2.23
CA ALA A 116 -7.58 6.37 -1.60
C ALA A 116 -8.33 5.03 -1.48
N LEU A 117 -7.73 3.96 -1.99
CA LEU A 117 -8.25 2.62 -1.79
C LEU A 117 -7.97 2.18 -0.36
N ARG A 118 -8.82 1.31 0.17
CA ARG A 118 -8.60 0.67 1.47
C ARG A 118 -8.37 -0.83 1.28
N PRO A 119 -7.42 -1.42 2.03
CA PRO A 119 -7.28 -2.85 2.08
C PRO A 119 -8.37 -3.43 2.98
N GLU A 120 -9.06 -4.45 2.49
CA GLU A 120 -10.16 -5.10 3.21
C GLU A 120 -10.02 -6.61 3.11
N ASP A 121 -10.45 -7.30 4.17
CA ASP A 121 -10.60 -8.75 4.19
C ASP A 121 -12.01 -9.08 3.70
N CYS A 122 -12.12 -9.76 2.56
CA CYS A 122 -13.37 -10.15 1.95
C CYS A 122 -13.35 -11.63 1.59
N ALA A 123 -14.18 -12.43 2.27
CA ALA A 123 -14.36 -13.86 1.99
C ALA A 123 -13.04 -14.64 1.87
N ASP A 124 -12.13 -14.42 2.81
CA ASP A 124 -10.79 -15.03 2.89
C ASP A 124 -9.77 -14.51 1.86
N ASP A 125 -10.13 -13.51 1.05
CA ASP A 125 -9.22 -12.79 0.16
C ASP A 125 -8.96 -11.36 0.67
N ALA A 126 -7.75 -10.86 0.42
CA ALA A 126 -7.42 -9.46 0.68
C ALA A 126 -7.62 -8.64 -0.60
N VAL A 127 -8.45 -7.60 -0.53
CA VAL A 127 -8.84 -6.77 -1.68
C VAL A 127 -8.55 -5.29 -1.41
N TRP A 128 -8.31 -4.54 -2.48
CA TRP A 128 -8.41 -3.10 -2.52
C TRP A 128 -9.86 -2.71 -2.82
N SER A 129 -10.48 -1.98 -1.90
CA SER A 129 -11.83 -1.44 -2.03
C SER A 129 -11.78 0.08 -2.16
N CYS A 130 -12.63 0.64 -3.02
CA CYS A 130 -12.94 2.06 -3.06
C CYS A 130 -14.25 2.29 -2.32
N ASP A 131 -14.30 3.35 -1.51
CA ASP A 131 -15.48 3.69 -0.71
C ASP A 131 -16.27 4.87 -1.24
N ASP A 132 -15.88 5.37 -2.41
CA ASP A 132 -16.59 6.44 -3.09
C ASP A 132 -17.87 5.90 -3.74
N ASP A 133 -18.85 6.79 -3.94
CA ASP A 133 -20.22 6.48 -4.36
C ASP A 133 -20.91 5.38 -3.51
N THR A 134 -21.02 4.17 -4.06
CA THR A 134 -21.68 3.01 -3.44
C THR A 134 -20.70 2.02 -2.80
N GLY A 135 -19.40 2.30 -2.94
CA GLY A 135 -18.33 1.37 -2.59
C GLY A 135 -18.20 0.23 -3.62
N HIS A 136 -16.96 -0.11 -4.00
CA HIS A 136 -16.69 -1.24 -4.89
C HIS A 136 -15.32 -1.85 -4.65
N GLN A 137 -15.20 -3.15 -4.93
CA GLN A 137 -13.91 -3.82 -4.96
C GLN A 137 -13.19 -3.50 -6.27
N VAL A 138 -11.95 -3.03 -6.18
CA VAL A 138 -11.12 -2.70 -7.35
C VAL A 138 -10.32 -3.90 -7.80
N ALA A 139 -9.61 -4.56 -6.88
CA ALA A 139 -8.78 -5.72 -7.20
C ALA A 139 -8.34 -6.50 -5.95
N PRO A 140 -8.01 -7.79 -6.08
CA PRO A 140 -7.20 -8.48 -5.08
C PRO A 140 -5.84 -7.78 -4.87
N ILE A 141 -5.35 -7.76 -3.64
CA ILE A 141 -4.02 -7.24 -3.32
C ILE A 141 -2.96 -8.11 -4.02
N GLY A 142 -2.01 -7.45 -4.69
CA GLY A 142 -1.01 -8.02 -5.60
C GLY A 142 -1.48 -8.13 -7.06
N ARG A 143 -2.68 -7.62 -7.40
CA ARG A 143 -3.21 -7.62 -8.77
C ARG A 143 -3.68 -6.26 -9.26
N LEU A 144 -3.38 -5.17 -8.57
CA LEU A 144 -3.87 -3.83 -8.89
C LEU A 144 -3.45 -3.32 -10.28
N ALA A 145 -2.28 -3.71 -10.77
CA ALA A 145 -1.85 -3.36 -12.13
C ALA A 145 -2.68 -4.03 -13.25
N GLN A 146 -3.44 -5.09 -12.93
CA GLN A 146 -4.26 -5.85 -13.88
C GLN A 146 -5.72 -5.39 -13.91
N SER A 147 -6.16 -4.61 -12.93
CA SER A 147 -7.51 -4.03 -12.87
C SER A 147 -7.66 -2.77 -13.73
N GLY A 148 -6.66 -2.44 -14.54
CA GLY A 148 -6.72 -1.33 -15.50
C GLY A 148 -7.82 -1.53 -16.55
N SER A 149 -8.90 -0.76 -16.40
CA SER A 149 -9.91 -0.37 -17.38
C SER A 149 -10.65 -1.49 -18.12
N SER A 150 -11.78 -1.93 -17.56
CA SER A 150 -12.91 -2.32 -18.41
C SER A 150 -13.81 -1.08 -18.57
N PRO A 151 -13.91 -0.45 -19.76
CA PRO A 151 -14.98 0.51 -19.98
C PRO A 151 -16.29 -0.26 -19.84
N LEU A 152 -17.05 0.03 -18.79
CA LEU A 152 -18.40 -0.48 -18.62
C LEU A 152 -19.21 0.03 -19.82
N VAL A 153 -19.45 -0.86 -20.80
CA VAL A 153 -20.38 -0.60 -21.89
C VAL A 153 -21.73 -0.29 -21.25
N ALA A 154 -22.22 0.93 -21.42
CA ALA A 154 -23.58 1.27 -21.04
C ALA A 154 -24.54 0.40 -21.89
N PRO A 155 -25.59 -0.20 -21.30
CA PRO A 155 -26.59 -0.89 -22.11
C PRO A 155 -27.28 0.15 -23.00
N SER A 156 -27.03 0.05 -24.30
CA SER A 156 -27.78 0.78 -25.31
C SER A 156 -29.19 0.22 -25.30
N GLY A 157 -30.13 0.99 -24.74
CA GLY A 157 -31.55 0.69 -24.82
C GLY A 157 -32.02 0.72 -26.28
N THR A 158 -32.90 -0.22 -26.60
CA THR A 158 -33.85 -0.18 -27.71
C THR A 158 -35.23 -0.40 -27.16
#